data_AF-A0A3N1VXX1-F1
#
_entry.id   AF-A0A3N1VXX1-F1
#
_cell.length_a   1.000
_cell.length_b   1.000
_cell.length_c   1.000
_cell.angle_alpha   90.00
_cell.angle_beta   90.00
_cell.angle_gamma   90.00
#
_symmetry.space_group_name_H-M   'P 1'
#
loop_
_entity.id
_entity.type
_entity.pdbx_description
1 polymer ?
#
loop_
_entity_poly.entity_id
_entity_poly.type
_entity_poly.pdbx_seq_one_letter_code
_entity_poly.pdbx_strand_id
1 'polypeptide(L)'
;MKNKLLVAFLILGVAIGTSAKDIDFCKTIEFDTRGFNYSYIEQASSDPECRNNPVPLKYKGVSDVFNLTSEANPTGGVSYLTWDELNKTYSYDKGELKNTVSDIVKGNSNYKYLEELHPIVVIKFTPKGNGGVVVSDVIFEDKKHKPISIVRDIYFYSQDNYAAVYSSAPIKYSQQNEMVFINKVESLFETMSIHW
;
A
#
# COMPACT_ATOMS: atom_id res chain seq x y z
N MET A 1 -22.90 -32.79 -47.51
CA MET A 1 -22.30 -32.54 -46.18
C MET A 1 -21.74 -31.12 -46.17
N LYS A 2 -22.33 -30.22 -45.36
CA LYS A 2 -21.94 -28.80 -45.30
C LYS A 2 -20.83 -28.64 -44.26
N ASN A 3 -19.60 -28.38 -44.70
CA ASN A 3 -18.50 -28.03 -43.81
C ASN A 3 -18.73 -26.62 -43.27
N LYS A 4 -18.97 -26.51 -41.95
CA LYS A 4 -18.91 -25.24 -41.22
C LYS A 4 -17.44 -24.93 -40.96
N LEU A 5 -16.89 -23.93 -41.67
CA LEU A 5 -15.60 -23.35 -41.35
C LEU A 5 -15.82 -22.34 -40.22
N LEU A 6 -15.43 -22.69 -39.00
CA LEU A 6 -15.40 -21.79 -37.85
C LEU A 6 -14.08 -21.01 -37.90
N VAL A 7 -14.15 -19.72 -38.24
CA VAL A 7 -13.02 -18.80 -38.17
C VAL A 7 -12.83 -18.42 -36.70
N ALA A 8 -11.78 -18.96 -36.07
CA ALA A 8 -11.35 -18.54 -34.75
C ALA A 8 -10.55 -17.23 -34.88
N PHE A 9 -11.11 -16.13 -34.38
CA PHE A 9 -10.37 -14.90 -34.13
C PHE A 9 -9.45 -15.12 -32.92
N LEU A 10 -8.18 -15.40 -33.17
CA LEU A 10 -7.12 -15.26 -32.16
C LEU A 10 -6.87 -13.76 -31.99
N ILE A 11 -7.47 -13.17 -30.95
CA ILE A 11 -7.10 -11.85 -30.47
C ILE A 11 -5.73 -11.99 -29.81
N LEU A 12 -4.67 -11.73 -30.57
CA LEU A 12 -3.34 -11.43 -30.04
C LEU A 12 -3.42 -10.06 -29.35
N GLY A 13 -3.95 -10.06 -28.13
CA GLY A 13 -3.73 -8.96 -27.20
C GLY A 13 -2.26 -8.99 -26.83
N VAL A 14 -1.49 -8.01 -27.32
CA VAL A 14 -0.15 -7.73 -26.84
C VAL A 14 -0.29 -7.37 -25.37
N ALA A 15 -0.12 -8.35 -24.49
CA ALA A 15 0.14 -8.09 -23.10
C ALA A 15 1.45 -7.32 -23.07
N ILE A 16 1.37 -6.02 -22.79
CA ILE A 16 2.53 -5.23 -22.40
C ILE A 16 2.91 -5.77 -21.02
N GLY A 17 3.63 -6.90 -21.03
CA GLY A 17 4.24 -7.46 -19.84
C GLY A 17 5.29 -6.48 -19.39
N THR A 18 4.93 -5.64 -18.43
CA THR A 18 5.91 -5.13 -17.48
C THR A 18 6.45 -6.37 -16.79
N SER A 19 7.61 -6.84 -17.24
CA SER A 19 8.33 -7.89 -16.52
C SER A 19 8.54 -7.38 -15.10
N ALA A 20 8.11 -8.15 -14.11
CA ALA A 20 8.51 -7.91 -12.72
C ALA A 20 10.02 -7.72 -12.70
N LYS A 21 10.49 -6.71 -11.96
CA LYS A 21 11.92 -6.49 -11.78
C LYS A 21 12.29 -7.07 -10.43
N ASP A 22 13.42 -7.76 -10.37
CA ASP A 22 14.02 -8.16 -9.09
C ASP A 22 14.54 -6.88 -8.44
N ILE A 23 14.01 -6.53 -7.25
CA ILE A 23 14.42 -5.33 -6.53
C ILE A 23 14.83 -5.73 -5.11
N ASP A 24 16.11 -6.07 -5.01
CA ASP A 24 16.73 -6.78 -3.90
C ASP A 24 16.84 -5.95 -2.60
N PHE A 25 15.90 -6.14 -1.67
CA PHE A 25 15.75 -5.40 -0.41
C PHE A 25 15.88 -6.26 0.87
N CYS A 26 16.96 -6.94 1.26
CA CYS A 26 18.27 -7.17 0.71
C CYS A 26 18.37 -8.70 0.45
N LYS A 27 17.50 -9.21 -0.45
CA LYS A 27 17.64 -10.39 -1.36
C LYS A 27 16.36 -11.04 -1.85
N THR A 28 15.21 -10.58 -1.39
CA THR A 28 14.04 -11.47 -1.39
C THR A 28 12.75 -10.84 -1.87
N ILE A 29 12.62 -9.51 -1.92
CA ILE A 29 11.35 -8.89 -2.35
C ILE A 29 11.43 -8.61 -3.85
N GLU A 30 10.51 -9.18 -4.62
CA GLU A 30 10.31 -8.84 -6.03
C GLU A 30 9.03 -8.03 -6.18
N PHE A 31 9.05 -7.01 -7.03
CA PHE A 31 7.85 -6.24 -7.37
C PHE A 31 7.99 -5.48 -8.68
N ASP A 32 6.86 -5.11 -9.27
CA ASP A 32 6.84 -4.20 -10.40
C ASP A 32 6.89 -2.76 -9.88
N THR A 33 7.81 -1.95 -10.40
CA THR A 33 7.87 -0.51 -10.10
C THR A 33 6.61 0.26 -10.49
N ARG A 34 5.70 -0.29 -11.32
CA ARG A 34 4.40 0.29 -11.68
C ARG A 34 4.44 1.75 -12.18
N GLY A 35 5.60 2.20 -12.66
CA GLY A 35 5.86 3.55 -13.15
C GLY A 35 6.56 4.50 -12.16
N PHE A 36 6.91 4.05 -10.95
CA PHE A 36 7.82 4.77 -10.07
C PHE A 36 9.23 4.84 -10.67
N ASN A 37 9.99 5.88 -10.32
CA ASN A 37 11.34 6.03 -10.82
C ASN A 37 12.26 4.93 -10.24
N TYR A 38 12.60 3.96 -11.09
CA TYR A 38 13.39 2.78 -10.76
C TYR A 38 14.75 3.10 -10.14
N SER A 39 15.45 4.14 -10.60
CA SER A 39 16.83 4.40 -10.15
C SER A 39 16.91 4.72 -8.66
N TYR A 40 15.88 5.37 -8.10
CA TYR A 40 15.82 5.69 -6.67
C TYR A 40 15.57 4.46 -5.81
N ILE A 41 14.72 3.57 -6.31
CA ILE A 41 14.36 2.31 -5.64
C ILE A 41 15.56 1.36 -5.67
N GLU A 42 16.20 1.21 -6.82
CA GLU A 42 17.42 0.40 -7.02
C GLU A 42 18.60 0.92 -6.17
N GLN A 43 18.78 2.23 -6.08
CA GLN A 43 19.80 2.81 -5.22
C GLN A 43 19.57 2.45 -3.75
N ALA A 44 18.33 2.59 -3.26
CA ALA A 44 17.99 2.23 -1.88
C ALA A 44 18.14 0.72 -1.62
N SER A 45 17.91 -0.11 -2.63
CA SER A 45 18.05 -1.57 -2.52
C SER A 45 19.52 -2.02 -2.46
N SER A 46 20.42 -1.27 -3.10
CA SER A 46 21.86 -1.55 -3.08
C SER A 46 22.58 -1.20 -1.77
N ASP A 47 21.90 -0.51 -0.84
CA ASP A 47 22.48 -0.12 0.45
C ASP A 47 22.58 -1.33 1.41
N PRO A 48 23.74 -1.63 2.01
CA PRO A 48 23.88 -2.72 2.99
C PRO A 48 22.94 -2.60 4.21
N GLU A 49 22.49 -1.40 4.52
CA GLU A 49 21.52 -1.10 5.57
C GLU A 49 20.10 -0.88 5.01
N CYS A 50 19.77 -1.45 3.83
CA CYS A 50 18.50 -1.23 3.13
C CYS A 50 17.27 -1.41 4.05
N ARG A 51 17.34 -2.34 5.00
CA ARG A 51 16.24 -2.62 5.95
C ARG A 51 16.00 -1.54 6.98
N ASN A 52 16.98 -0.67 7.22
CA ASN A 52 16.92 0.38 8.23
C ASN A 52 16.65 1.77 7.60
N ASN A 53 16.67 1.86 6.27
CA ASN A 53 16.56 3.12 5.55
C ASN A 53 15.24 3.20 4.77
N PRO A 54 14.57 4.36 4.75
CA PRO A 54 13.36 4.54 3.94
C PRO A 54 13.64 4.39 2.45
N VAL A 55 12.75 3.68 1.75
CA VAL A 55 12.80 3.51 0.30
C VAL A 55 12.03 4.65 -0.37
N PRO A 56 12.68 5.46 -1.23
CA PRO A 56 12.05 6.59 -1.91
C PRO A 56 11.07 6.15 -3.00
N LEU A 57 9.89 6.76 -2.98
CA LEU A 57 8.86 6.66 -4.01
C LEU A 57 8.72 8.00 -4.72
N LYS A 58 8.98 8.03 -6.03
CA LYS A 58 8.78 9.23 -6.86
C LYS A 58 7.92 8.92 -8.07
N TYR A 59 6.80 9.62 -8.20
CA TYR A 59 5.86 9.46 -9.31
C TYR A 59 5.20 10.80 -9.66
N LYS A 60 5.37 11.22 -10.93
CA LYS A 60 4.76 12.45 -11.50
C LYS A 60 4.90 13.70 -10.61
N GLY A 61 6.06 13.90 -10.00
CA GLY A 61 6.37 15.08 -9.17
C GLY A 61 5.94 14.98 -7.71
N VAL A 62 5.21 13.93 -7.32
CA VAL A 62 4.93 13.60 -5.92
C VAL A 62 6.03 12.66 -5.42
N SER A 63 6.51 12.90 -4.20
CA SER A 63 7.55 12.11 -3.55
C SER A 63 7.10 11.71 -2.15
N ASP A 64 7.39 10.47 -1.78
CA ASP A 64 7.17 9.93 -0.43
C ASP A 64 8.16 8.79 -0.18
N VAL A 65 8.03 8.08 0.93
CA VAL A 65 8.84 6.91 1.26
C VAL A 65 7.98 5.77 1.80
N PHE A 66 8.45 4.53 1.65
CA PHE A 66 7.98 3.42 2.47
C PHE A 66 9.17 2.82 3.23
N ASN A 67 8.91 2.08 4.30
CA ASN A 67 9.95 1.46 5.11
C ASN A 67 9.93 -0.05 4.96
N LEU A 68 11.11 -0.66 5.00
CA LEU A 68 11.27 -2.09 5.22
C LEU A 68 11.35 -2.34 6.72
N THR A 69 10.88 -3.50 7.14
CA THR A 69 10.92 -3.89 8.56
C THR A 69 11.06 -5.41 8.68
N SER A 70 11.74 -5.84 9.74
CA SER A 70 11.83 -7.25 10.13
C SER A 70 10.61 -7.74 10.91
N GLU A 71 9.75 -6.83 11.35
CA GLU A 71 8.53 -7.14 12.08
C GLU A 71 7.44 -7.56 11.08
N ALA A 72 7.40 -8.85 10.78
CA ALA A 72 6.37 -9.49 9.95
C ALA A 72 5.03 -9.60 10.69
N ASN A 73 4.52 -8.47 11.18
CA ASN A 73 3.23 -8.39 11.83
C ASN A 73 2.14 -8.14 10.78
N PRO A 74 1.04 -8.92 10.79
CA PRO A 74 -0.13 -8.65 9.97
C PRO A 74 -0.77 -7.29 10.19
N THR A 75 -0.35 -6.42 11.13
CA THR A 75 -0.87 -5.05 11.22
C THR A 75 0.09 -3.97 10.74
N GLY A 76 1.32 -4.34 10.34
CA GLY A 76 2.36 -3.39 9.94
C GLY A 76 2.73 -2.35 11.02
N GLY A 77 2.41 -2.62 12.29
CA GLY A 77 2.63 -1.69 13.41
C GLY A 77 1.55 -0.61 13.56
N VAL A 78 0.50 -0.63 12.74
CA VAL A 78 -0.63 0.30 12.85
C VAL A 78 -1.45 -0.04 14.09
N SER A 79 -1.42 0.85 15.09
CA SER A 79 -1.97 0.60 16.43
C SER A 79 -3.47 0.33 16.46
N TYR A 80 -4.22 0.97 15.55
CA TYR A 80 -5.67 0.81 15.50
C TYR A 80 -6.13 -0.45 14.78
N LEU A 81 -5.26 -1.11 14.01
CA LEU A 81 -5.61 -2.34 13.30
C LEU A 81 -5.45 -3.55 14.19
N THR A 82 -6.39 -4.48 14.07
CA THR A 82 -6.36 -5.76 14.79
C THR A 82 -6.55 -6.90 13.82
N TRP A 83 -5.74 -7.95 14.00
CA TRP A 83 -5.81 -9.17 13.22
C TRP A 83 -6.44 -10.28 14.06
N ASP A 84 -7.53 -10.87 13.56
CA ASP A 84 -8.15 -12.04 14.16
C ASP A 84 -7.57 -13.31 13.50
N GLU A 85 -6.68 -13.99 14.22
CA GLU A 85 -6.05 -15.22 13.74
C GLU A 85 -7.05 -16.38 13.52
N LEU A 86 -8.16 -16.42 14.27
CA LEU A 86 -9.14 -17.49 14.18
C LEU A 86 -9.99 -17.34 12.92
N ASN A 87 -10.48 -16.14 12.68
CA ASN A 87 -11.36 -15.85 11.55
C ASN A 87 -10.60 -15.41 10.29
N LYS A 88 -9.29 -15.16 10.40
CA LYS A 88 -8.44 -14.62 9.33
C LYS A 88 -9.01 -13.32 8.75
N THR A 89 -9.50 -12.46 9.64
CA THR A 89 -10.13 -11.18 9.28
C THR A 89 -9.50 -10.02 10.03
N TYR A 90 -9.52 -8.86 9.40
CA TYR A 90 -9.11 -7.62 10.03
C TYR A 90 -10.30 -6.90 10.67
N SER A 91 -10.03 -6.26 11.79
CA SER A 91 -10.91 -5.26 12.38
C SER A 91 -10.08 -4.07 12.88
N TYR A 92 -10.72 -3.17 13.63
CA TYR A 92 -10.03 -2.03 14.19
C TYR A 92 -10.57 -1.64 15.56
N ASP A 93 -9.70 -1.12 16.41
CA ASP A 93 -10.06 -0.53 17.69
C ASP A 93 -10.39 0.96 17.51
N LYS A 94 -11.58 1.36 17.96
CA LYS A 94 -12.08 2.74 17.82
C LYS A 94 -11.34 3.73 18.72
N GLY A 95 -10.90 3.30 19.90
CA GLY A 95 -10.15 4.12 20.83
C GLY A 95 -8.75 4.41 20.30
N GLU A 96 -8.05 3.38 19.82
CA GLU A 96 -6.74 3.52 19.19
C GLU A 96 -6.81 4.32 17.89
N LEU A 97 -7.87 4.17 17.09
CA LEU A 97 -8.08 5.03 15.93
C LEU A 97 -8.18 6.51 16.33
N LYS A 98 -8.95 6.82 17.39
CA LYS A 98 -9.07 8.19 17.90
C LYS A 98 -7.73 8.74 18.38
N ASN A 99 -6.93 7.92 19.07
CA ASN A 99 -5.58 8.30 19.52
C ASN A 99 -4.67 8.57 18.31
N THR A 100 -4.68 7.67 17.32
CA THR A 100 -3.91 7.81 16.08
C THR A 100 -4.25 9.11 15.35
N VAL A 101 -5.54 9.43 15.18
CA VAL A 101 -5.98 10.70 14.59
C VAL A 101 -5.49 11.89 15.40
N SER A 102 -5.57 11.82 16.74
CA SER A 102 -5.05 12.89 17.61
C SER A 102 -3.55 13.09 17.44
N ASP A 103 -2.78 12.01 17.30
CA ASP A 103 -1.33 12.08 17.14
C ASP A 103 -0.92 12.62 15.77
N ILE A 104 -1.66 12.27 14.69
CA ILE A 104 -1.52 12.90 13.37
C ILE A 104 -1.73 14.41 13.46
N VAL A 105 -2.77 14.86 14.17
CA VAL A 105 -3.09 16.29 14.34
C VAL A 105 -2.04 17.01 15.19
N LYS A 106 -1.53 16.38 16.25
CA LYS A 106 -0.43 16.92 17.06
C LYS A 106 0.86 17.05 16.26
N GLY A 107 1.14 16.08 15.39
CA GLY A 107 2.33 16.07 14.53
C GLY A 107 2.32 17.22 13.50
N ASN A 108 1.14 17.65 13.05
CA ASN A 108 1.00 18.80 12.15
C ASN A 108 -0.37 19.47 12.30
N SER A 109 -0.36 20.69 12.84
CA SER A 109 -1.58 21.47 13.13
C SER A 109 -2.42 21.81 11.89
N ASN A 110 -1.85 21.72 10.68
CA ASN A 110 -2.62 21.86 9.44
C ASN A 110 -3.66 20.76 9.25
N TYR A 111 -3.55 19.64 9.98
CA TYR A 111 -4.50 18.53 9.95
C TYR A 111 -5.62 18.65 10.99
N LYS A 112 -5.68 19.75 11.75
CA LYS A 112 -6.72 19.95 12.78
C LYS A 112 -8.15 19.79 12.27
N TYR A 113 -8.39 20.07 10.99
CA TYR A 113 -9.71 19.88 10.37
C TYR A 113 -10.20 18.42 10.43
N LEU A 114 -9.33 17.43 10.60
CA LEU A 114 -9.70 16.02 10.73
C LEU A 114 -10.51 15.75 12.01
N GLU A 115 -10.30 16.53 13.08
CA GLU A 115 -11.02 16.36 14.36
C GLU A 115 -12.52 16.64 14.24
N GLU A 116 -12.94 17.39 13.22
CA GLU A 116 -14.34 17.73 12.95
C GLU A 116 -15.04 16.73 12.02
N LEU A 117 -14.30 15.75 11.48
CA LEU A 117 -14.78 14.78 10.51
C LEU A 117 -15.09 13.43 11.16
N HIS A 118 -15.93 12.64 10.49
CA HIS A 118 -16.25 11.29 10.91
C HIS A 118 -15.31 10.29 10.22
N PRO A 119 -14.42 9.59 10.94
CA PRO A 119 -13.55 8.59 10.34
C PRO A 119 -14.30 7.27 10.11
N ILE A 120 -14.15 6.72 8.91
CA ILE A 120 -14.58 5.38 8.51
C ILE A 120 -13.35 4.59 8.08
N VAL A 121 -13.18 3.40 8.65
CA VAL A 121 -12.06 2.52 8.29
C VAL A 121 -12.54 1.48 7.28
N VAL A 122 -11.86 1.40 6.14
CA VAL A 122 -12.02 0.35 5.14
C VAL A 122 -10.74 -0.46 5.09
N ILE A 123 -10.85 -1.79 5.21
CA ILE A 123 -9.69 -2.67 5.22
C ILE A 123 -9.84 -3.69 4.10
N LYS A 124 -8.81 -3.82 3.28
CA LYS A 124 -8.69 -4.81 2.22
C LYS A 124 -7.48 -5.68 2.52
N PHE A 125 -7.68 -7.00 2.52
CA PHE A 125 -6.59 -7.97 2.63
C PHE A 125 -6.50 -8.81 1.35
N THR A 126 -5.31 -8.86 0.78
CA THR A 126 -4.97 -9.70 -0.36
C THR A 126 -3.96 -10.76 0.09
N PRO A 127 -4.38 -12.03 0.27
CA PRO A 127 -3.46 -13.11 0.61
C PRO A 127 -2.36 -13.30 -0.44
N LYS A 128 -1.14 -13.59 0.00
CA LYS A 128 0.02 -13.91 -0.85
C LYS A 128 0.77 -15.05 -0.19
N GLY A 129 1.04 -16.18 -0.86
CA GLY A 129 1.92 -17.26 -0.33
C GLY A 129 1.90 -17.42 1.20
N ASN A 130 3.02 -17.09 1.86
CA ASN A 130 3.21 -17.14 3.32
C ASN A 130 2.87 -15.82 4.06
N GLY A 131 1.96 -15.00 3.54
CA GLY A 131 1.60 -13.71 4.12
C GLY A 131 0.52 -12.98 3.32
N GLY A 132 0.67 -11.67 3.16
CA GLY A 132 -0.24 -10.90 2.34
C GLY A 132 0.00 -9.40 2.32
N VAL A 133 -0.85 -8.71 1.57
CA VAL A 133 -0.89 -7.26 1.51
C VAL A 133 -2.18 -6.79 2.17
N VAL A 134 -2.08 -5.80 3.04
CA VAL A 134 -3.24 -5.14 3.60
C VAL A 134 -3.19 -3.67 3.26
N VAL A 135 -4.37 -3.15 2.92
CA VAL A 135 -4.62 -1.74 2.70
C VAL A 135 -5.68 -1.31 3.71
N SER A 136 -5.35 -0.35 4.56
CA SER A 136 -6.30 0.29 5.46
C SER A 136 -6.46 1.75 5.06
N ASP A 137 -7.69 2.11 4.72
CA ASP A 137 -8.09 3.48 4.45
C ASP A 137 -8.87 4.01 5.64
N VAL A 138 -8.38 5.09 6.25
CA VAL A 138 -9.18 5.93 7.15
C VAL A 138 -9.73 7.08 6.32
N ILE A 139 -11.00 6.96 5.94
CA ILE A 139 -11.73 7.96 5.17
C ILE A 139 -12.43 8.90 6.14
N PHE A 140 -12.11 10.19 6.06
CA PHE A 140 -12.71 11.23 6.88
C PHE A 140 -13.86 11.90 6.12
N GLU A 141 -15.07 11.71 6.61
CA GLU A 141 -16.30 12.23 6.01
C GLU A 141 -16.84 13.46 6.71
N ASP A 142 -17.49 14.34 5.95
CA ASP A 142 -18.30 15.41 6.55
C ASP A 142 -19.64 14.89 7.11
N LYS A 143 -20.42 15.79 7.71
CA LYS A 143 -21.75 15.47 8.29
C LYS A 143 -22.77 14.94 7.28
N LYS A 144 -22.50 15.02 5.98
CA LYS A 144 -23.35 14.53 4.89
C LYS A 144 -22.80 13.24 4.26
N HIS A 145 -21.84 12.58 4.92
CA HIS A 145 -21.16 11.38 4.41
C HIS A 145 -20.38 11.62 3.11
N LYS A 146 -19.93 12.85 2.88
CA LYS A 146 -19.05 13.14 1.75
C LYS A 146 -17.60 12.93 2.18
N PRO A 147 -16.79 12.14 1.45
CA PRO A 147 -15.38 11.97 1.75
C PRO A 147 -14.61 13.28 1.53
N ILE A 148 -13.86 13.70 2.54
CA ILE A 148 -13.08 14.95 2.55
C ILE A 148 -11.59 14.65 2.49
N SER A 149 -11.12 13.68 3.27
CA SER A 149 -9.72 13.28 3.30
C SER A 149 -9.56 11.79 3.54
N ILE A 150 -8.38 11.29 3.25
CA ILE A 150 -8.00 9.89 3.44
C ILE A 150 -6.60 9.83 4.05
N VAL A 151 -6.40 8.90 4.96
CA VAL A 151 -5.08 8.36 5.33
C VAL A 151 -5.07 6.92 4.87
N ARG A 152 -4.03 6.53 4.14
CA ARG A 152 -3.87 5.16 3.64
C ARG A 152 -2.61 4.55 4.24
N ASP A 153 -2.81 3.46 4.96
CA ASP A 153 -1.75 2.57 5.43
C ASP A 153 -1.73 1.32 4.54
N ILE A 154 -0.56 0.97 4.04
CA ILE A 154 -0.35 -0.23 3.21
C ILE A 154 0.80 -0.99 3.81
N TYR A 155 0.62 -2.29 4.02
CA TYR A 155 1.73 -3.14 4.41
C TYR A 155 1.69 -4.47 3.69
N PHE A 156 2.86 -4.88 3.26
CA PHE A 156 3.15 -6.23 2.81
C PHE A 156 3.85 -6.95 3.95
N TYR A 157 3.43 -8.15 4.29
CA TYR A 157 4.11 -8.99 5.26
C TYR A 157 4.21 -10.43 4.76
N SER A 158 5.28 -11.12 5.16
CA SER A 158 5.50 -12.55 4.98
C SER A 158 6.00 -13.15 6.28
N GLN A 159 5.53 -14.36 6.62
CA GLN A 159 6.00 -15.15 7.76
C GLN A 159 7.51 -15.47 7.71
N ASP A 160 8.16 -15.18 6.59
CA ASP A 160 9.61 -15.23 6.39
C ASP A 160 10.39 -14.06 7.04
N ASN A 161 9.79 -13.34 8.01
CA ASN A 161 10.35 -12.14 8.65
C ASN A 161 10.65 -11.00 7.67
N TYR A 162 9.76 -10.83 6.69
CA TYR A 162 9.78 -9.69 5.77
C TYR A 162 8.51 -8.88 5.90
N ALA A 163 8.66 -7.57 6.03
CA ALA A 163 7.56 -6.65 5.86
C ALA A 163 8.01 -5.33 5.21
N ALA A 164 7.09 -4.72 4.48
CA ALA A 164 7.19 -3.36 3.97
C ALA A 164 5.96 -2.58 4.43
N VAL A 165 6.13 -1.33 4.83
CA VAL A 165 5.06 -0.50 5.38
C VAL A 165 5.11 0.90 4.76
N TYR A 166 3.96 1.37 4.32
CA TYR A 166 3.72 2.72 3.83
C TYR A 166 2.57 3.33 4.59
N SER A 167 2.72 4.58 5.02
CA SER A 167 1.67 5.37 5.66
C SER A 167 1.62 6.74 5.01
N SER A 168 0.49 7.08 4.39
CA SER A 168 0.35 8.41 3.79
C SER A 168 0.12 9.47 4.86
N ALA A 169 0.58 10.69 4.60
CA ALA A 169 -0.01 11.85 5.27
C ALA A 169 -1.52 11.95 4.93
N PRO A 170 -2.31 12.72 5.70
CA PRO A 170 -3.68 13.05 5.30
C PRO A 170 -3.73 13.74 3.94
N ILE A 171 -4.47 13.14 3.00
CA ILE A 171 -4.65 13.63 1.64
C ILE A 171 -6.11 14.04 1.45
N LYS A 172 -6.35 15.27 0.99
CA LYS A 172 -7.70 15.70 0.61
C LYS A 172 -8.10 15.06 -0.71
N TYR A 173 -9.36 14.66 -0.87
CA TYR A 173 -9.84 14.12 -2.15
C TYR A 173 -9.75 15.13 -3.32
N SER A 174 -9.60 16.42 -3.03
CA SER A 174 -9.31 17.44 -4.05
C SER A 174 -7.88 17.37 -4.61
N GLN A 175 -6.95 16.73 -3.90
CA GLN A 175 -5.53 16.56 -4.29
C GLN A 175 -5.36 15.36 -5.22
N GLN A 176 -5.79 15.53 -6.48
CA GLN A 176 -5.90 14.43 -7.43
C GLN A 176 -4.54 13.75 -7.74
N ASN A 177 -3.43 14.49 -7.74
CA ASN A 177 -2.12 13.91 -8.02
C ASN A 177 -1.67 12.97 -6.89
N GLU A 178 -1.92 13.36 -5.65
CA GLU A 178 -1.63 12.59 -4.44
C GLU A 178 -2.54 11.37 -4.34
N MET A 179 -3.82 11.50 -4.71
CA MET A 179 -4.73 10.35 -4.82
C MET A 179 -4.25 9.33 -5.88
N VAL A 180 -3.79 9.79 -7.04
CA VAL A 180 -3.20 8.91 -8.06
C VAL A 180 -1.91 8.27 -7.54
N PHE A 181 -1.08 9.03 -6.81
CA PHE A 181 0.15 8.53 -6.21
C PHE A 181 -0.13 7.37 -5.24
N ILE A 182 -1.00 7.54 -4.24
CA ILE A 182 -1.27 6.47 -3.26
C ILE A 182 -1.91 5.21 -3.88
N ASN A 183 -2.69 5.36 -4.96
CA ASN A 183 -3.20 4.22 -5.72
C ASN A 183 -2.08 3.47 -6.47
N LYS A 184 -1.05 4.20 -6.91
CA LYS A 184 0.15 3.58 -7.48
C LYS A 184 0.99 2.88 -6.43
N VAL A 185 1.10 3.44 -5.21
CA VAL A 185 1.75 2.76 -4.09
C VAL A 185 1.04 1.44 -3.77
N GLU A 186 -0.30 1.44 -3.66
CA GLU A 186 -1.07 0.20 -3.47
C GLU A 186 -0.77 -0.82 -4.59
N SER A 187 -0.79 -0.38 -5.85
CA SER A 187 -0.50 -1.25 -6.99
C SER A 187 0.91 -1.85 -6.97
N LEU A 188 1.89 -1.14 -6.40
CA LEU A 188 3.26 -1.62 -6.22
C LEU A 188 3.30 -2.69 -5.13
N PHE A 189 2.71 -2.41 -3.96
CA PHE A 189 2.65 -3.36 -2.84
C PHE A 189 1.91 -4.64 -3.23
N GLU A 190 0.84 -4.53 -4.01
CA GLU A 190 0.10 -5.69 -4.54
C GLU A 190 0.91 -6.59 -5.46
N THR A 191 2.05 -6.13 -5.98
CA THR A 191 3.00 -6.96 -6.73
C THR A 191 4.12 -7.54 -5.91
N MET A 192 4.25 -7.14 -4.63
CA MET A 192 5.31 -7.66 -3.78
C MET A 192 5.15 -9.16 -3.54
N SER A 193 6.24 -9.89 -3.74
CA SER A 193 6.37 -11.30 -3.43
C SER A 193 7.76 -11.60 -2.86
N ILE A 194 7.86 -12.67 -2.08
CA ILE A 194 9.14 -13.20 -1.63
C ILE A 194 9.64 -14.23 -2.65
N HIS A 195 10.83 -14.02 -3.22
CA HIS A 195 11.55 -15.03 -3.99
C HIS A 195 12.82 -15.45 -3.25
N TRP A 196 13.03 -16.76 -3.18
CA TRP A 196 14.22 -17.41 -2.64
C TRP A 196 15.08 -18.02 -3.74
#